data_AF-A0A5S5C8R6-F1
#
_entry.id   AF-A0A5S5C8R6-F1
#
_cell.length_a   1.000
_cell.length_b   1.000
_cell.length_c   1.000
_cell.angle_alpha   90.00
_cell.angle_beta   90.00
_cell.angle_gamma   90.00
#
_symmetry.space_group_name_H-M   'P 1'
#
loop_
_entity.id
_entity.type
_entity.pdbx_description
1 polymer ?
#
loop_
_entity_poly.entity_id
_entity_poly.type
_entity_poly.pdbx_seq_one_letter_code
_entity_poly.pdbx_strand_id
1 'polypeptide(L)'
;MNRKYKANGFILAAVALLAILILYTSGKDKQLYGNDNESVIQVIQSIDGYRGAEVELLETRDIGDDRYVAFLANNKPAYIEFNRNDKGNYAWSSGTGPSNEDFASFLIHGPEGAVPNFLFIANERSEVAKLELSVNDESIVQTFPVRQKSATWLELPKTEEDSYRFGYKYYDEAGSLLNSPN
;
A
#
# COMPACT_ATOMS: atom_id res chain seq x y z
N MET A 1 -18.93 -59.26 -27.38
CA MET A 1 -18.99 -57.96 -26.65
C MET A 1 -17.63 -57.29 -26.75
N ASN A 2 -17.52 -56.20 -27.53
CA ASN A 2 -16.26 -55.69 -28.09
C ASN A 2 -15.33 -55.04 -27.04
N ARG A 3 -14.15 -55.63 -26.81
CA ARG A 3 -13.06 -55.12 -25.93
C ARG A 3 -12.68 -53.65 -26.22
N LYS A 4 -12.81 -53.19 -27.47
CA LYS A 4 -12.48 -51.82 -27.90
C LYS A 4 -13.37 -50.75 -27.23
N TYR A 5 -14.66 -51.01 -27.00
CA TYR A 5 -15.54 -50.02 -26.35
C TYR A 5 -15.27 -49.89 -24.85
N LYS A 6 -14.80 -50.95 -24.18
CA LYS A 6 -14.40 -50.89 -22.77
C LYS A 6 -13.13 -50.06 -22.56
N ALA A 7 -12.14 -50.21 -23.45
CA ALA A 7 -10.90 -49.43 -23.37
C ALA A 7 -11.14 -47.92 -23.57
N ASN A 8 -12.02 -47.55 -24.51
CA ASN A 8 -12.35 -46.15 -24.77
C ASN A 8 -13.11 -45.51 -23.59
N GLY A 9 -13.98 -46.26 -22.90
CA GLY A 9 -14.66 -45.79 -21.69
C GLY A 9 -13.70 -45.55 -20.51
N PHE A 10 -12.70 -46.42 -20.34
CA PHE A 10 -11.66 -46.25 -19.32
C PHE A 10 -10.76 -45.03 -19.60
N ILE A 11 -10.39 -44.81 -20.86
CA ILE A 11 -9.58 -43.64 -21.24
C ILE A 11 -10.37 -42.34 -21.00
N LEU A 12 -11.65 -42.30 -21.37
CA LEU A 12 -12.53 -41.14 -21.12
C LEU A 12 -12.68 -40.87 -19.61
N ALA A 13 -12.88 -41.90 -18.79
CA ALA A 13 -12.94 -41.76 -17.35
C ALA A 13 -11.63 -41.24 -16.74
N ALA A 14 -10.48 -41.73 -17.23
CA ALA A 14 -9.17 -41.27 -16.79
C ALA A 14 -8.90 -39.80 -17.16
N VAL A 15 -9.28 -39.38 -18.37
CA VAL A 15 -9.16 -37.99 -18.82
C VAL A 15 -10.07 -37.06 -18.01
N ALA A 16 -11.30 -37.49 -17.72
CA ALA A 16 -12.22 -36.73 -16.89
C ALA A 16 -11.70 -36.59 -15.44
N LEU A 17 -11.16 -37.66 -14.85
CA LEU A 17 -10.53 -37.62 -13.54
C LEU A 17 -9.30 -36.71 -13.51
N LEU A 18 -8.48 -36.72 -14.57
CA LEU A 18 -7.33 -35.83 -14.70
C LEU A 18 -7.77 -34.36 -14.78
N ALA A 19 -8.81 -34.08 -15.57
CA ALA A 19 -9.37 -32.74 -15.70
C ALA A 19 -9.94 -32.23 -14.37
N ILE A 20 -10.67 -33.08 -13.63
CA ILE A 20 -11.18 -32.75 -12.29
C ILE A 20 -10.03 -32.49 -11.31
N LEU A 21 -8.96 -33.28 -11.36
CA LEU A 21 -7.79 -33.10 -10.50
C LEU A 21 -7.05 -31.79 -10.81
N ILE A 22 -6.90 -31.44 -12.10
CA ILE A 22 -6.30 -30.17 -12.51
C ILE A 22 -7.15 -28.99 -12.04
N LEU A 23 -8.47 -29.06 -12.21
CA LEU A 23 -9.40 -28.02 -11.74
C LEU A 23 -9.36 -27.89 -10.21
N TYR A 24 -9.33 -29.02 -9.49
CA TYR A 24 -9.27 -29.06 -8.03
C TYR A 24 -7.96 -28.47 -7.47
N THR A 25 -6.84 -28.76 -8.13
CA THR A 25 -5.52 -28.22 -7.72
C THR A 25 -5.29 -26.77 -8.15
N SER A 26 -5.93 -26.33 -9.23
CA SER A 26 -5.85 -24.93 -9.71
C SER A 26 -6.71 -23.96 -8.90
N GLY A 27 -7.71 -24.48 -8.17
CA GLY A 27 -8.56 -23.70 -7.25
C GLY A 27 -7.93 -23.44 -5.88
N LYS A 28 -6.64 -23.71 -5.68
CA LYS A 28 -5.93 -23.17 -4.51
C LYS A 28 -5.71 -21.69 -4.77
N ASP A 29 -6.37 -20.83 -4.00
CA ASP A 29 -6.07 -19.40 -3.94
C ASP A 29 -4.56 -19.24 -3.82
N LYS A 30 -3.90 -18.88 -4.92
CA LYS A 30 -2.48 -18.55 -4.88
C LYS A 30 -2.41 -17.30 -4.03
N GLN A 31 -1.82 -17.42 -2.84
CA GLN A 31 -1.52 -16.27 -2.00
C GLN A 31 -0.86 -15.20 -2.88
N LEU A 32 -1.51 -14.05 -2.97
CA LEU A 32 -1.00 -12.89 -3.69
C LEU A 32 0.10 -12.24 -2.84
N TYR A 33 1.16 -11.80 -3.50
CA TYR A 33 2.31 -11.14 -2.86
C TYR A 33 2.56 -9.80 -3.52
N GLY A 34 2.99 -8.79 -2.77
CA GLY A 34 3.35 -7.46 -3.30
C GLY A 34 4.81 -7.38 -3.77
N ASN A 35 5.26 -8.34 -4.56
CA ASN A 35 6.68 -8.44 -4.94
C ASN A 35 7.09 -7.40 -6.00
N ASP A 36 6.14 -6.99 -6.83
CA ASP A 36 6.28 -6.04 -7.93
C ASP A 36 5.00 -5.20 -8.09
N ASN A 37 5.04 -4.20 -8.95
CA ASN A 37 3.93 -3.25 -9.10
C ASN A 37 2.60 -3.92 -9.49
N GLU A 38 2.64 -4.89 -10.41
CA GLU A 38 1.43 -5.57 -10.88
C GLU A 38 0.79 -6.38 -9.74
N SER A 39 1.61 -7.13 -9.02
CA SER A 39 1.17 -7.98 -7.92
C SER A 39 0.73 -7.16 -6.70
N VAL A 40 1.34 -6.00 -6.43
CA VAL A 40 0.85 -5.02 -5.44
C VAL A 40 -0.56 -4.52 -5.82
N ILE A 41 -0.79 -4.14 -7.08
CA ILE A 41 -2.11 -3.69 -7.53
C ILE A 41 -3.16 -4.80 -7.35
N GLN A 42 -2.81 -6.05 -7.71
CA GLN A 42 -3.69 -7.20 -7.51
C GLN A 42 -4.03 -7.41 -6.03
N VAL A 43 -3.06 -7.29 -5.13
CA VAL A 43 -3.30 -7.35 -3.69
C VAL A 43 -4.25 -6.25 -3.26
N ILE A 44 -3.97 -4.98 -3.60
CA ILE A 44 -4.82 -3.83 -3.23
C ILE A 44 -6.26 -4.06 -3.70
N GLN A 45 -6.46 -4.45 -4.96
CA GLN A 45 -7.78 -4.68 -5.53
C GLN A 45 -8.50 -5.91 -4.95
N SER A 46 -7.79 -6.82 -4.28
CA SER A 46 -8.41 -7.96 -3.58
C SER A 46 -9.04 -7.57 -2.23
N ILE A 47 -8.56 -6.48 -1.62
CA ILE A 47 -8.99 -5.98 -0.30
C ILE A 47 -10.40 -5.37 -0.40
N ASP A 48 -11.25 -5.72 0.56
CA ASP A 48 -12.58 -5.13 0.69
C ASP A 48 -12.50 -3.61 0.89
N GLY A 49 -13.26 -2.86 0.09
CA GLY A 49 -13.18 -1.40 0.02
C GLY A 49 -12.36 -0.86 -1.16
N TYR A 50 -11.51 -1.69 -1.78
CA TYR A 50 -10.70 -1.33 -2.96
C TYR A 50 -11.06 -2.12 -4.22
N ARG A 51 -11.97 -3.09 -4.12
CA ARG A 51 -12.43 -3.88 -5.27
C ARG A 51 -12.96 -2.97 -6.38
N GLY A 52 -12.35 -3.06 -7.55
CA GLY A 52 -12.70 -2.24 -8.71
C GLY A 52 -12.22 -0.79 -8.65
N ALA A 53 -11.41 -0.41 -7.64
CA ALA A 53 -10.78 0.90 -7.61
C ALA A 53 -9.69 1.01 -8.70
N GLU A 54 -9.58 2.20 -9.28
CA GLU A 54 -8.41 2.61 -10.04
C GLU A 54 -7.25 2.81 -9.05
N VAL A 55 -6.16 2.07 -9.23
CA VAL A 55 -5.00 2.10 -8.35
C VAL A 55 -3.81 2.67 -9.11
N GLU A 56 -3.21 3.71 -8.57
CA GLU A 56 -1.99 4.33 -9.09
C GLU A 56 -0.91 4.31 -8.01
N LEU A 57 0.14 3.54 -8.23
CA LEU A 57 1.27 3.46 -7.30
C LEU A 57 2.15 4.69 -7.48
N LEU A 58 2.53 5.33 -6.37
CA LEU A 58 3.35 6.54 -6.36
C LEU A 58 4.80 6.23 -5.97
N GLU A 59 4.99 5.48 -4.89
CA GLU A 59 6.32 5.12 -4.39
C GLU A 59 6.25 3.77 -3.69
N THR A 60 7.31 2.98 -3.82
CA THR A 60 7.55 1.78 -3.00
C THR A 60 8.82 2.01 -2.21
N ARG A 61 8.75 1.80 -0.89
CA ARG A 61 9.89 1.91 0.01
C ARG A 61 9.98 0.69 0.90
N ASP A 62 11.16 0.09 0.93
CA ASP A 62 11.45 -1.05 1.79
C ASP A 62 12.21 -0.55 3.03
N ILE A 63 11.76 -0.92 4.24
CA ILE A 63 12.38 -0.60 5.52
C ILE A 63 12.55 -1.91 6.30
N GLY A 64 13.78 -2.41 6.36
CA GLY A 64 14.04 -3.75 6.90
C GLY A 64 13.36 -4.83 6.08
N ASP A 65 12.54 -5.66 6.73
CA ASP A 65 11.75 -6.71 6.08
C ASP A 65 10.35 -6.22 5.63
N ASP A 66 9.99 -4.98 5.92
CA ASP A 66 8.71 -4.40 5.54
C ASP A 66 8.81 -3.60 4.25
N ARG A 67 7.73 -3.62 3.47
CA ARG A 67 7.54 -2.83 2.26
C ARG A 67 6.29 -1.98 2.41
N TYR A 68 6.46 -0.69 2.21
CA TYR A 68 5.40 0.30 2.20
C TYR A 68 5.19 0.79 0.78
N VAL A 69 3.95 0.76 0.32
CA VAL A 69 3.59 1.29 -1.00
C VAL A 69 2.60 2.42 -0.80
N ALA A 70 3.00 3.62 -1.22
CA ALA A 70 2.15 4.80 -1.32
C ALA A 70 1.39 4.74 -2.66
N PHE A 71 0.08 4.94 -2.61
CA PHE A 71 -0.75 4.88 -3.81
C PHE A 71 -1.97 5.80 -3.72
N LEU A 72 -2.62 5.99 -4.86
CA LEU A 72 -3.94 6.60 -4.96
C LEU A 72 -4.97 5.53 -5.32
N ALA A 73 -6.07 5.46 -4.59
CA ALA A 73 -7.23 4.66 -4.95
C ALA A 73 -8.39 5.57 -5.34
N ASN A 74 -8.82 5.53 -6.61
CA ASN A 74 -9.79 6.49 -7.16
C ASN A 74 -9.38 7.93 -6.84
N ASN A 75 -8.09 8.22 -7.05
CA ASN A 75 -7.46 9.50 -6.77
C ASN A 75 -7.44 9.94 -5.28
N LYS A 76 -7.60 8.99 -4.34
CA LYS A 76 -7.53 9.25 -2.90
C LYS A 76 -6.25 8.69 -2.29
N PRO A 77 -5.48 9.47 -1.51
CA PRO A 77 -4.27 9.02 -0.80
C PRO A 77 -4.48 7.77 0.06
N ALA A 78 -3.63 6.77 -0.09
CA ALA A 78 -3.61 5.56 0.72
C ALA A 78 -2.20 4.96 0.78
N TYR A 79 -1.97 4.07 1.75
CA TYR A 79 -0.78 3.21 1.75
C TYR A 79 -1.12 1.79 2.18
N ILE A 80 -0.30 0.85 1.70
CA ILE A 80 -0.36 -0.56 2.05
C ILE A 80 1.01 -1.02 2.54
N GLU A 81 1.00 -1.94 3.50
CA GLU A 81 2.17 -2.53 4.10
C GLU A 81 2.24 -4.02 3.78
N PHE A 82 3.45 -4.49 3.52
CA PHE A 82 3.76 -5.89 3.34
C PHE A 82 4.94 -6.28 4.22
N ASN A 83 4.95 -7.52 4.71
CA ASN A 83 6.09 -8.11 5.39
C ASN A 83 6.73 -9.21 4.53
N ARG A 84 8.06 -9.20 4.44
CA ARG A 84 8.84 -10.21 3.72
C ARG A 84 8.86 -11.52 4.51
N ASN A 85 8.39 -12.59 3.90
CA ASN A 85 8.47 -13.93 4.49
C ASN A 85 9.83 -14.62 4.22
N ASP A 86 10.05 -15.77 4.87
CA ASP A 86 11.28 -16.58 4.73
C ASP A 86 11.61 -17.02 3.30
N LYS A 87 10.63 -16.97 2.38
CA LYS A 87 10.83 -17.28 0.96
C LYS A 87 11.17 -16.04 0.13
N GLY A 88 11.35 -14.89 0.78
CA GLY A 88 11.65 -13.60 0.16
C GLY A 88 10.44 -12.90 -0.45
N ASN A 89 9.20 -13.37 -0.23
CA ASN A 89 8.00 -12.76 -0.81
C ASN A 89 7.33 -11.81 0.17
N TYR A 90 6.77 -10.71 -0.35
CA TYR A 90 6.08 -9.69 0.42
C TYR A 90 4.60 -10.05 0.59
N ALA A 91 4.24 -10.57 1.76
CA ALA A 91 2.85 -10.87 2.10
C ALA A 91 2.17 -9.63 2.68
N TRP A 92 0.92 -9.37 2.29
CA TRP A 92 0.14 -8.27 2.86
C TRP A 92 0.04 -8.41 4.39
N SER A 93 0.35 -7.33 5.11
CA SER A 93 0.26 -7.29 6.58
C SER A 93 -0.83 -6.33 7.04
N SER A 94 -0.76 -5.06 6.62
CA SER A 94 -1.63 -3.99 7.07
C SER A 94 -1.79 -2.92 5.98
N GLY A 95 -2.48 -1.82 6.32
CA GLY A 95 -2.64 -0.67 5.44
C GLY A 95 -3.71 0.26 5.96
N THR A 96 -3.71 1.50 5.47
CA THR A 96 -4.78 2.46 5.79
C THR A 96 -5.64 2.71 4.56
N GLY A 97 -6.96 2.70 4.79
CA GLY A 97 -8.00 3.03 3.83
C GLY A 97 -7.75 4.36 3.09
N PRO A 98 -8.39 4.59 1.94
CA PRO A 98 -8.22 5.85 1.22
C PRO A 98 -8.73 7.03 2.04
N SER A 99 -7.91 8.07 2.17
CA SER A 99 -8.30 9.33 2.78
C SER A 99 -9.38 10.01 1.95
N ASN A 100 -10.27 10.78 2.59
CA ASN A 100 -11.22 11.62 1.87
C ASN A 100 -10.63 12.95 1.39
N GLU A 101 -9.35 13.16 1.68
CA GLU A 101 -8.65 14.40 1.42
C GLU A 101 -7.74 14.32 0.20
N ASP A 102 -7.36 15.47 -0.34
CA ASP A 102 -6.45 15.57 -1.48
C ASP A 102 -4.97 15.50 -1.07
N PHE A 103 -4.70 15.67 0.22
CA PHE A 103 -3.41 15.53 0.88
C PHE A 103 -3.60 14.77 2.18
N ALA A 104 -2.79 13.75 2.45
CA ALA A 104 -2.87 12.97 3.68
C ALA A 104 -1.49 12.68 4.26
N SER A 105 -1.42 12.56 5.58
CA SER A 105 -0.23 12.15 6.32
C SER A 105 -0.47 10.85 7.08
N PHE A 106 0.48 9.94 6.99
CA PHE A 106 0.45 8.65 7.68
C PHE A 106 1.71 8.50 8.55
N LEU A 107 1.53 8.19 9.83
CA LEU A 107 2.65 7.86 10.70
C LEU A 107 3.01 6.38 10.54
N ILE A 108 4.16 6.14 9.92
CA ILE A 108 4.70 4.80 9.67
C ILE A 108 5.64 4.43 10.80
N HIS A 109 5.24 3.42 11.57
CA HIS A 109 6.08 2.82 12.59
C HIS A 109 6.94 1.76 11.90
N GLY A 110 8.25 1.95 11.90
CA GLY A 110 9.16 0.92 11.41
C GLY A 110 9.28 -0.25 12.39
N PRO A 111 10.20 -1.18 12.13
CA PRO A 111 10.50 -2.27 13.07
C PRO A 111 10.93 -1.74 14.45
N GLU A 112 10.83 -2.59 15.47
CA GLU A 112 11.12 -2.21 16.86
C GLU A 112 12.46 -1.47 17.00
N GLY A 113 12.44 -0.28 17.61
CA GLY A 113 13.61 0.58 17.78
C GLY A 113 13.95 1.48 16.58
N ALA A 114 13.24 1.36 15.45
CA ALA A 114 13.36 2.30 14.34
C ALA A 114 12.65 3.62 14.67
N VAL A 115 13.21 4.72 14.16
CA VAL A 115 12.58 6.03 14.27
C VAL A 115 11.37 6.07 13.34
N PRO A 116 10.18 6.49 13.80
CA PRO A 116 9.01 6.58 12.95
C PRO A 116 9.20 7.59 11.82
N ASN A 117 8.45 7.41 10.75
CA ASN A 117 8.47 8.28 9.58
C ASN A 117 7.07 8.81 9.32
N PHE A 118 6.97 10.04 8.84
CA PHE A 118 5.75 10.46 8.15
C PHE A 118 5.85 10.13 6.68
N LEU A 119 4.77 9.54 6.16
CA LEU A 119 4.49 9.44 4.73
C LEU A 119 3.39 10.45 4.40
N PHE A 120 3.72 11.44 3.59
CA PHE A 120 2.79 12.40 3.02
C PHE A 120 2.44 11.98 1.60
N ILE A 121 1.16 11.96 1.27
CA ILE A 121 0.68 11.61 -0.07
C ILE A 121 -0.26 12.71 -0.54
N ALA A 122 0.02 13.25 -1.72
CA ALA A 122 -0.79 14.26 -2.38
C ALA A 122 -1.30 13.74 -3.73
N ASN A 123 -2.52 14.15 -4.10
CA ASN A 123 -3.03 13.98 -5.45
C ASN A 123 -2.94 15.29 -6.26
N GLU A 124 -3.38 15.29 -7.52
CA GLU A 124 -3.31 16.46 -8.40
C GLU A 124 -4.24 17.62 -8.01
N ARG A 125 -5.13 17.44 -7.02
CA ARG A 125 -5.99 18.51 -6.50
C ARG A 125 -5.40 19.18 -5.26
N SER A 126 -4.37 18.60 -4.64
CA SER A 126 -3.75 19.18 -3.45
C SER A 126 -3.17 20.58 -3.73
N GLU A 127 -3.53 21.52 -2.87
CA GLU A 127 -2.98 22.88 -2.86
C GLU A 127 -1.90 23.08 -1.78
N VAL A 128 -1.60 22.03 -1.00
CA VAL A 128 -0.57 22.08 0.04
C VAL A 128 0.80 22.18 -0.61
N ALA A 129 1.47 23.33 -0.43
CA ALA A 129 2.81 23.59 -0.93
C ALA A 129 3.87 23.40 0.16
N LYS A 130 3.51 23.65 1.43
CA LYS A 130 4.42 23.61 2.57
C LYS A 130 3.71 23.13 3.84
N LEU A 131 4.43 22.32 4.62
CA LEU A 131 4.10 21.95 6.00
C LEU A 131 5.15 22.53 6.94
N GLU A 132 4.70 23.17 8.01
CA GLU A 132 5.50 23.36 9.22
C GLU A 132 5.01 22.32 10.25
N LEU A 133 5.85 21.31 10.47
CA LEU A 133 5.61 20.24 11.41
C LEU A 133 6.36 20.54 12.70
N SER A 134 5.64 20.74 13.80
CA SER A 134 6.22 20.75 15.14
C SER A 134 6.25 19.32 15.68
N VAL A 135 7.42 18.85 16.08
CA VAL A 135 7.65 17.54 16.69
C VAL A 135 8.31 17.76 18.03
N ASN A 136 7.56 17.56 19.11
CA ASN A 136 7.97 17.98 20.46
C ASN A 136 8.36 19.47 20.47
N ASP A 137 9.63 19.79 20.71
CA ASP A 137 10.14 21.17 20.74
C ASP A 137 10.89 21.56 19.46
N GLU A 138 10.94 20.67 18.46
CA GLU A 138 11.58 20.91 17.17
C GLU A 138 10.55 21.30 16.09
N SER A 139 10.95 22.16 15.16
CA SER A 139 10.14 22.57 14.02
C SER A 139 10.83 22.19 12.71
N ILE A 140 10.10 21.47 11.87
CA ILE A 140 10.57 20.94 10.60
C ILE A 140 9.73 21.56 9.49
N VAL A 141 10.38 22.07 8.46
CA VAL A 141 9.71 22.62 7.29
C VAL A 141 9.89 21.67 6.11
N GLN A 142 8.76 21.20 5.57
CA GLN A 142 8.73 20.34 4.39
C GLN A 142 7.95 21.02 3.27
N THR A 143 8.47 20.97 2.04
CA THR A 143 7.79 21.46 0.84
C THR A 143 7.29 20.31 -0.01
N PHE A 144 6.20 20.55 -0.75
CA PHE A 144 5.55 19.56 -1.61
C PHE A 144 5.25 20.16 -2.99
N PRO A 145 5.23 19.33 -4.05
CA PRO A 145 4.81 19.79 -5.37
C PRO A 145 3.29 19.99 -5.39
N VAL A 146 2.86 21.22 -5.68
CA VAL A 146 1.44 21.59 -5.74
C VAL A 146 0.78 21.03 -7.00
N ARG A 147 -0.47 20.56 -6.87
CA ARG A 147 -1.27 19.99 -7.97
C ARG A 147 -0.56 18.87 -8.72
N GLN A 148 0.24 18.09 -7.99
CA GLN A 148 0.97 16.95 -8.51
C GLN A 148 0.83 15.77 -7.58
N LYS A 149 0.64 14.59 -8.19
CA LYS A 149 0.63 13.32 -7.46
C LYS A 149 2.02 13.07 -6.91
N SER A 150 2.14 12.86 -5.61
CA SER A 150 3.43 12.67 -4.97
C SER A 150 3.32 11.87 -3.69
N ALA A 151 4.38 11.14 -3.38
CA ALA A 151 4.67 10.59 -2.06
C ALA A 151 5.93 11.29 -1.54
N THR A 152 5.95 11.65 -0.27
CA THR A 152 7.09 12.30 0.37
C THR A 152 7.25 11.74 1.76
N TRP A 153 8.45 11.29 2.06
CA TRP A 153 8.79 10.73 3.36
C TRP A 153 9.57 11.73 4.19
N LEU A 154 9.26 11.80 5.47
CA LEU A 154 9.97 12.60 6.44
C LEU A 154 10.36 11.74 7.63
N GLU A 155 11.66 11.57 7.82
CA GLU A 155 12.21 10.97 9.03
C GLU A 155 11.98 11.92 10.21
N LEU A 156 11.44 11.40 11.31
CA LEU A 156 11.26 12.19 12.52
C LEU A 156 12.59 12.33 13.28
N PRO A 157 12.78 13.41 14.05
CA PRO A 157 13.89 13.50 14.97
C PRO A 157 13.77 12.39 16.03
N LYS A 158 14.91 11.86 16.45
CA LYS A 158 14.96 10.98 17.63
C LYS A 158 14.55 11.79 18.84
N THR A 159 13.79 11.18 19.73
CA THR A 159 13.45 11.79 21.00
C THR A 159 13.81 10.84 22.13
N GLU A 160 14.33 11.43 23.22
CA GLU A 160 14.55 10.73 24.49
C GLU A 160 13.26 10.69 25.35
N GLU A 161 12.19 11.33 24.88
CA GLU A 161 10.87 11.26 25.50
C GLU A 161 10.15 9.96 25.12
N ASP A 162 9.28 9.47 26.00
CA ASP A 162 8.50 8.24 25.75
C ASP A 162 7.43 8.40 24.65
N SER A 163 7.23 9.60 24.10
CA SER A 163 6.18 9.88 23.12
C SER A 163 6.50 11.06 22.19
N TYR A 164 5.82 11.08 21.04
CA TYR A 164 5.83 12.20 20.11
C TYR A 164 4.57 13.05 20.25
N ARG A 165 4.76 14.38 20.28
CA ARG A 165 3.69 15.39 20.16
C ARG A 165 3.82 16.10 18.83
N PHE A 166 2.72 16.18 18.09
CA PHE A 166 2.70 16.77 16.76
C PHE A 166 1.84 18.02 16.68
N GLY A 167 2.32 19.03 15.97
CA GLY A 167 1.57 20.20 15.55
C GLY A 167 1.75 20.45 14.05
N TYR A 168 0.66 20.77 13.34
CA TYR A 168 0.68 20.90 11.89
C TYR A 168 0.18 22.28 11.47
N LYS A 169 0.92 22.91 10.55
CA LYS A 169 0.45 24.07 9.79
C LYS A 169 0.72 23.85 8.32
N TYR A 170 -0.34 23.92 7.52
CA TYR A 170 -0.28 23.74 6.08
C TYR A 170 -0.42 25.07 5.38
N TYR A 171 0.34 25.26 4.31
CA TYR A 171 0.35 26.49 3.54
C TYR A 171 0.19 26.21 2.06
N ASP A 172 -0.51 27.10 1.38
CA ASP A 172 -0.58 27.12 -0.09
C ASP A 172 0.70 27.70 -0.71
N GLU A 173 0.76 27.73 -2.05
CA GLU A 173 1.89 28.26 -2.82
C GLU A 173 2.12 29.76 -2.58
N ALA A 174 1.09 30.51 -2.20
CA ALA A 174 1.17 31.93 -1.86
C ALA A 174 1.63 32.17 -0.41
N GLY A 175 1.75 31.11 0.40
CA GLY A 175 2.11 31.17 1.81
C GLY A 175 0.93 31.47 2.74
N SER A 176 -0.32 31.37 2.25
CA SER A 176 -1.52 31.48 3.08
C SER A 176 -1.71 30.20 3.89
N LEU A 177 -2.10 30.34 5.15
CA LEU A 177 -2.43 29.18 5.99
C LEU A 177 -3.70 28.51 5.46
N LEU A 178 -3.62 27.22 5.20
CA LEU A 178 -4.75 26.38 4.89
C LEU A 178 -5.39 25.90 6.20
N ASN A 179 -6.71 25.80 6.23
CA ASN A 179 -7.37 25.08 7.32
C ASN A 179 -6.84 23.64 7.31
N SER A 180 -6.48 23.12 8.48
CA SER A 180 -5.94 21.77 8.59
C SER A 180 -6.83 20.80 7.82
N PRO A 181 -6.25 19.98 6.92
CA PRO A 181 -6.92 18.79 6.41
C PRO A 181 -7.37 17.96 7.63
N ASN A 182 -8.65 17.58 7.69
CA ASN A 182 -9.30 16.82 8.76
C ASN A 182 -9.11 15.31 8.59
#